data_AF-A0AAP0MT96-F1
#
_entry.id   AF-A0AAP0MT96-F1
#
_cell.length_a   1.000
_cell.length_b   1.000
_cell.length_c   1.000
_cell.angle_alpha   90.00
_cell.angle_beta   90.00
_cell.angle_gamma   90.00
#
_symmetry.space_group_name_H-M   'P 1'
#
loop_
_entity.id
_entity.type
_entity.pdbx_description
1 polymer ?
#
loop_
_entity_poly.entity_id
_entity_poly.type
_entity_poly.pdbx_seq_one_letter_code
_entity_poly.pdbx_strand_id
1 'polypeptide(L)'
;MLLLLLDKISAPPILKFSFVLPIFPRLVDLPLEKFQMALAHILQGSAHTGPALTPVEVLVAIHDIVPEREGLALKKFSAALGFEQVVQLQNNVSDRAAQITDACSACFEQRTVFTQQVLAKALNQMVDQTPLPLLFMRTVIQAIDAFPTLVDFVMEILSKLVSKQVWRMPKLWVGFLKCVSQTRPHSFPVLLKLPPPQLESALNKYANLRGPLATYASQPSLKSSIPRSILAVLGLANESHMQQLHISSLNPSDTAAGNIAEATNRSGILVEGLILEKEMAVSWCPFLVRLNDLVK
;
A
#
# COMPACT_ATOMS: atom_id res chain seq x y z
N MET A 1 25.92 -25.42 3.33
CA MET A 1 24.62 -26.09 3.56
C MET A 1 23.54 -25.65 2.56
N LEU A 2 23.33 -24.34 2.34
CA LEU A 2 22.37 -23.85 1.33
C LEU A 2 22.82 -24.12 -0.13
N LEU A 3 24.12 -23.97 -0.42
CA LEU A 3 24.72 -24.39 -1.70
C LEU A 3 24.72 -25.91 -1.90
N LEU A 4 24.82 -26.70 -0.82
CA LEU A 4 24.65 -28.16 -0.88
C LEU A 4 23.18 -28.58 -1.06
N LEU A 5 22.22 -27.73 -0.67
CA LEU A 5 20.81 -27.88 -1.01
C LEU A 5 20.60 -27.56 -2.49
N LEU A 6 21.21 -26.50 -3.03
CA LEU A 6 21.18 -26.17 -4.46
C LEU A 6 21.88 -27.23 -5.33
N ASP A 7 23.00 -27.81 -4.90
CA ASP A 7 23.64 -28.95 -5.60
C ASP A 7 22.78 -30.24 -5.51
N LYS A 8 22.03 -30.42 -4.41
CA LYS A 8 21.00 -31.47 -4.30
C LYS A 8 19.73 -31.16 -5.11
N ILE A 9 19.61 -30.01 -5.77
CA ILE A 9 18.59 -29.76 -6.80
C ILE A 9 19.04 -30.32 -8.16
N SER A 10 20.34 -30.60 -8.34
CA SER A 10 20.88 -31.20 -9.57
C SER A 10 20.68 -32.74 -9.68
N ALA A 11 20.11 -33.40 -8.68
CA ALA A 11 19.64 -34.79 -8.73
C ALA A 11 18.31 -34.89 -7.96
N PRO A 12 17.31 -35.68 -8.38
CA PRO A 12 15.94 -35.47 -7.94
C PRO A 12 15.70 -35.98 -6.51
N PRO A 13 15.30 -35.08 -5.61
CA PRO A 13 14.16 -35.39 -4.77
C PRO A 13 13.07 -34.36 -5.07
N ILE A 14 11.98 -34.86 -5.64
CA ILE A 14 10.62 -34.34 -5.63
C ILE A 14 10.44 -33.16 -4.63
N LEU A 15 10.72 -31.94 -5.07
CA LEU A 15 10.48 -30.73 -4.26
C LEU A 15 8.98 -30.43 -4.30
N LYS A 16 8.24 -31.03 -3.37
CA LYS A 16 6.82 -30.73 -3.17
C LYS A 16 6.66 -29.40 -2.45
N PHE A 17 5.55 -28.71 -2.73
CA PHE A 17 5.04 -27.51 -2.06
C PHE A 17 5.36 -27.42 -0.55
N SER A 18 5.20 -28.53 0.20
CA SER A 18 5.43 -28.61 1.65
C SER A 18 6.86 -28.33 2.10
N PHE A 19 7.86 -28.54 1.24
CA PHE A 19 9.27 -28.35 1.58
C PHE A 19 9.78 -26.96 1.21
N VAL A 20 9.16 -26.29 0.25
CA VAL A 20 9.62 -24.99 -0.26
C VAL A 20 9.15 -23.85 0.64
N LEU A 21 7.89 -23.85 1.08
CA LEU A 21 7.35 -22.77 1.93
C LEU A 21 8.18 -22.50 3.20
N PRO A 22 8.64 -23.52 3.97
CA PRO A 22 9.44 -23.27 5.16
C PRO A 22 10.81 -22.62 4.89
N ILE A 23 11.38 -22.82 3.70
CA ILE A 23 12.68 -22.24 3.32
C ILE A 23 12.55 -20.97 2.49
N PHE A 24 11.35 -20.65 2.00
CA PHE A 24 11.10 -19.54 1.09
C PHE A 24 11.58 -18.17 1.62
N PRO A 25 11.43 -17.84 2.91
CA PRO A 25 12.02 -16.61 3.45
C PRO A 25 13.54 -16.52 3.26
N ARG A 26 14.25 -17.64 3.35
CA ARG A 26 15.71 -17.70 3.13
C ARG A 26 16.09 -17.60 1.65
N LEU A 27 15.19 -17.97 0.75
CA LEU A 27 15.39 -17.81 -0.68
C LEU A 27 15.32 -16.33 -1.06
N VAL A 28 14.38 -15.59 -0.45
CA VAL A 28 14.26 -14.13 -0.65
C VAL A 28 15.47 -13.37 -0.11
N ASP A 29 16.13 -13.88 0.94
CA ASP A 29 17.34 -13.28 1.51
C ASP A 29 18.61 -13.53 0.65
N LEU A 30 18.51 -14.23 -0.48
CA LEU A 30 19.62 -14.45 -1.40
C LEU A 30 19.91 -13.18 -2.23
N PRO A 31 21.15 -13.02 -2.73
CA PRO A 31 21.42 -12.07 -3.81
C PRO A 31 20.43 -12.24 -4.97
N LEU A 32 19.96 -11.13 -5.55
CA LEU A 32 18.84 -11.12 -6.49
C LEU A 32 18.99 -12.15 -7.63
N GLU A 33 20.18 -12.26 -8.22
CA GLU A 33 20.48 -13.23 -9.28
C GLU A 33 20.24 -14.69 -8.82
N LYS A 34 20.65 -15.01 -7.59
CA LYS A 34 20.46 -16.35 -7.01
C LYS A 34 19.01 -16.61 -6.67
N PHE A 35 18.27 -15.60 -6.22
CA PHE A 35 16.83 -15.70 -6.05
C PHE A 35 16.14 -15.95 -7.38
N GLN A 36 16.47 -15.21 -8.44
CA GLN A 36 15.90 -15.40 -9.78
C GLN A 36 16.17 -16.80 -10.33
N MET A 37 17.38 -17.34 -10.16
CA MET A 37 17.70 -18.73 -10.52
C MET A 37 16.85 -19.73 -9.71
N ALA A 38 16.76 -19.56 -8.39
CA ALA A 38 15.94 -20.43 -7.55
C ALA A 38 14.45 -20.35 -7.93
N LEU A 39 13.95 -19.15 -8.23
CA LEU A 39 12.59 -18.90 -8.67
C LEU A 39 12.28 -19.62 -9.99
N ALA A 40 13.20 -19.56 -10.97
CA ALA A 40 13.06 -20.30 -12.23
C ALA A 40 12.93 -21.81 -12.00
N HIS A 41 13.77 -22.38 -11.13
CA HIS A 41 13.68 -23.80 -10.78
C HIS A 41 12.37 -24.17 -10.07
N ILE A 42 11.89 -23.32 -9.16
CA ILE A 42 10.62 -23.52 -8.44
C ILE A 42 9.44 -23.54 -9.43
N LEU A 43 9.43 -22.62 -10.39
CA LEU A 43 8.35 -22.43 -11.36
C LEU A 43 8.39 -23.41 -12.53
N GLN A 44 9.57 -23.87 -12.93
CA GLN A 44 9.71 -24.87 -13.98
C GLN A 44 9.40 -26.28 -13.45
N GLY A 45 9.83 -26.58 -12.23
CA GLY A 45 9.64 -27.89 -11.62
C GLY A 45 10.40 -29.02 -12.34
N SER A 46 9.99 -30.26 -12.08
CA SER A 46 10.52 -31.44 -12.77
C SER A 46 9.50 -32.05 -13.72
N ALA A 47 9.97 -32.84 -14.70
CA ALA A 47 9.11 -33.51 -15.69
C ALA A 47 8.01 -34.39 -15.07
N HIS A 48 8.19 -34.87 -13.84
CA HIS A 48 7.27 -35.81 -13.19
C HIS A 48 6.39 -35.18 -12.11
N THR A 49 6.73 -33.98 -11.62
CA THR A 49 6.06 -33.37 -10.46
C THR A 49 5.46 -32.01 -10.75
N GLY A 50 5.75 -31.41 -11.91
CA GLY A 50 5.37 -30.04 -12.21
C GLY A 50 6.08 -29.02 -11.29
N PRO A 51 5.65 -27.74 -11.32
CA PRO A 51 6.21 -26.68 -10.48
C PRO A 51 6.09 -27.01 -9.00
N ALA A 52 7.12 -26.63 -8.23
CA ALA A 52 7.09 -26.77 -6.78
C ALA A 52 6.13 -25.75 -6.13
N LEU A 53 6.04 -24.55 -6.71
CA LEU A 53 5.05 -23.52 -6.42
C LEU A 53 4.52 -22.93 -7.72
N THR A 54 3.23 -22.66 -7.79
CA THR A 54 2.61 -21.87 -8.84
C THR A 54 3.00 -20.39 -8.72
N PRO A 55 2.90 -19.59 -9.80
CA PRO A 55 3.15 -18.14 -9.73
C PRO A 55 2.30 -17.41 -8.66
N VAL A 56 1.06 -17.86 -8.44
CA VAL A 56 0.18 -17.30 -7.39
C VAL A 56 0.75 -17.61 -6.00
N GLU A 57 1.16 -18.85 -5.77
CA GLU A 57 1.73 -19.29 -4.49
C GLU A 57 3.06 -18.60 -4.19
N VAL A 58 3.88 -18.33 -5.21
CA VAL A 58 5.09 -17.52 -5.06
C VAL A 58 4.75 -16.12 -4.56
N LEU A 59 3.81 -15.42 -5.22
CA LEU A 59 3.43 -14.06 -4.81
C LEU A 59 2.87 -14.03 -3.39
N VAL A 60 2.01 -14.99 -3.04
CA VAL A 60 1.46 -15.13 -1.70
C VAL A 60 2.58 -15.42 -0.69
N ALA A 61 3.50 -16.33 -1.00
CA ALA A 61 4.61 -16.69 -0.12
C ALA A 61 5.57 -15.51 0.13
N ILE A 62 5.83 -14.66 -0.88
CA ILE A 62 6.61 -13.41 -0.70
C ILE A 62 5.90 -12.48 0.30
N HIS A 63 4.57 -12.37 0.20
CA HIS A 63 3.75 -11.47 1.03
C HIS A 63 3.54 -11.97 2.46
N ASP A 64 3.62 -13.29 2.67
CA ASP A 64 3.55 -13.91 4.00
C ASP A 64 4.85 -13.69 4.81
N ILE A 65 5.93 -13.20 4.19
CA ILE A 65 7.17 -12.86 4.88
C ILE A 65 6.95 -11.59 5.71
N VAL A 66 6.97 -11.73 7.03
CA VAL A 66 6.91 -10.60 7.97
C VAL A 66 8.28 -9.92 8.03
N PRO A 67 8.42 -8.63 7.61
CA PRO A 67 9.71 -7.95 7.61
C PRO A 67 10.27 -7.71 9.02
N GLU A 68 9.39 -7.71 10.04
CA GLU A 68 9.70 -7.21 11.39
C GLU A 68 10.19 -8.31 12.38
N ARG A 69 10.29 -9.58 11.97
CA ARG A 69 10.43 -10.70 12.92
C ARG A 69 11.76 -10.79 13.68
N GLU A 70 12.77 -9.98 13.36
CA GLU A 70 14.05 -10.00 14.10
C GLU A 70 14.37 -8.71 14.89
N GLY A 71 13.50 -7.69 14.84
CA GLY A 71 13.75 -6.40 15.50
C GLY A 71 13.19 -6.26 16.93
N LEU A 72 12.14 -7.00 17.27
CA LEU A 72 11.38 -6.76 18.52
C LEU A 72 12.03 -7.32 19.79
N ALA A 73 13.03 -8.20 19.67
CA ALA A 73 13.86 -8.58 20.81
C ALA A 73 14.79 -7.44 21.26
N LEU A 74 15.07 -6.45 20.41
CA LEU A 74 16.21 -5.53 20.60
C LEU A 74 15.88 -4.25 21.38
N LYS A 75 14.60 -3.91 21.63
CA LYS A 75 14.26 -2.78 22.51
C LYS A 75 14.66 -3.00 23.97
N LYS A 76 14.90 -4.24 24.39
CA LYS A 76 15.45 -4.57 25.71
C LYS A 76 16.98 -4.63 25.74
N PHE A 77 17.64 -4.74 24.57
CA PHE A 77 19.09 -4.88 24.45
C PHE A 77 19.81 -3.61 23.99
N SER A 78 19.10 -2.59 23.51
CA SER A 78 19.73 -1.31 23.13
C SER A 78 20.34 -0.55 24.31
N ALA A 79 20.01 -0.92 25.55
CA ALA A 79 20.69 -0.43 26.75
C ALA A 79 22.01 -1.15 27.05
N ALA A 80 22.27 -2.30 26.43
CA ALA A 80 23.40 -3.19 26.73
C ALA A 80 24.41 -3.34 25.57
N LEU A 81 24.04 -3.01 24.33
CA LEU A 81 24.91 -3.14 23.15
C LEU A 81 25.43 -1.76 22.72
N GLY A 82 26.75 -1.66 22.48
CA GLY A 82 27.39 -0.42 22.02
C GLY A 82 26.82 0.08 20.69
N PHE A 83 26.94 1.39 20.46
CA PHE A 83 26.37 2.13 19.31
C PHE A 83 26.66 1.47 17.95
N GLU A 84 27.81 0.82 17.80
CA GLU A 84 28.26 0.16 16.56
C GLU A 84 27.48 -1.12 16.24
N GLN A 85 27.06 -1.90 17.25
CA GLN A 85 26.25 -3.10 17.05
C GLN A 85 24.78 -2.77 16.74
N VAL A 86 24.29 -1.63 17.26
CA VAL A 86 22.96 -1.11 16.91
C VAL A 86 22.90 -0.70 15.44
N VAL A 87 23.94 -0.07 14.90
CA VAL A 87 24.03 0.29 13.47
C VAL A 87 24.05 -0.94 12.56
N GLN A 88 24.83 -1.98 12.89
CA GLN A 88 24.87 -3.25 12.15
C GLN A 88 23.51 -3.96 12.12
N LEU A 89 22.80 -3.99 13.25
CA LEU A 89 21.47 -4.62 13.35
C LEU A 89 20.39 -3.83 12.61
N GLN A 90 20.46 -2.50 12.63
CA GLN A 90 19.51 -1.63 11.92
C GLN A 90 19.68 -1.70 10.39
N ASN A 91 20.92 -1.86 9.91
CA ASN A 91 21.23 -2.07 8.50
C ASN A 91 20.63 -3.40 7.99
N ASN A 92 20.62 -4.47 8.80
CA ASN A 92 20.06 -5.78 8.41
C ASN A 92 18.52 -5.80 8.33
N VAL A 93 17.80 -4.99 9.12
CA VAL A 93 16.32 -4.92 9.07
C VAL A 93 15.83 -4.09 7.87
N SER A 94 16.54 -3.01 7.53
CA SER A 94 16.28 -2.24 6.30
C SER A 94 16.54 -3.09 5.04
N ASP A 95 17.56 -3.96 5.09
CA ASP A 95 17.92 -4.87 4.00
C ASP A 95 16.81 -5.90 3.70
N ARG A 96 16.18 -6.49 4.72
CA ARG A 96 15.14 -7.52 4.50
C ARG A 96 13.89 -6.98 3.80
N ALA A 97 13.43 -5.78 4.15
CA ALA A 97 12.26 -5.18 3.50
C ALA A 97 12.55 -4.82 2.03
N ALA A 98 13.79 -4.42 1.72
CA ALA A 98 14.28 -4.21 0.37
C ALA A 98 14.35 -5.54 -0.41
N GLN A 99 14.89 -6.61 0.19
CA GLN A 99 14.95 -7.94 -0.42
C GLN A 99 13.57 -8.50 -0.79
N ILE A 100 12.58 -8.42 0.12
CA ILE A 100 11.20 -8.85 -0.17
C ILE A 100 10.61 -8.05 -1.33
N THR A 101 10.89 -6.75 -1.34
CA THR A 101 10.49 -5.83 -2.41
C THR A 101 11.12 -6.21 -3.76
N ASP A 102 12.42 -6.52 -3.78
CA ASP A 102 13.17 -6.84 -4.99
C ASP A 102 12.75 -8.20 -5.53
N ALA A 103 12.54 -9.19 -4.65
CA ALA A 103 11.96 -10.48 -5.00
C ALA A 103 10.58 -10.33 -5.65
N CYS A 104 9.70 -9.49 -5.07
CA CYS A 104 8.40 -9.19 -5.66
C CYS A 104 8.58 -8.52 -7.04
N SER A 105 9.47 -7.54 -7.17
CA SER A 105 9.70 -6.82 -8.42
C SER A 105 10.23 -7.74 -9.53
N ALA A 106 11.13 -8.68 -9.21
CA ALA A 106 11.61 -9.70 -10.14
C ALA A 106 10.48 -10.60 -10.68
N CYS A 107 9.44 -10.88 -9.88
CA CYS A 107 8.25 -11.58 -10.39
C CYS A 107 7.52 -10.75 -11.44
N PHE A 108 7.35 -9.43 -11.23
CA PHE A 108 6.68 -8.53 -12.18
C PHE A 108 7.45 -8.33 -13.50
N GLU A 109 8.77 -8.53 -13.50
CA GLU A 109 9.60 -8.50 -14.70
C GLU A 109 9.35 -9.71 -15.61
N GLN A 110 8.95 -10.86 -15.05
CA GLN A 110 8.65 -12.09 -15.78
C GLN A 110 7.18 -12.13 -16.25
N ARG A 111 6.78 -11.16 -17.08
CA ARG A 111 5.36 -10.94 -17.50
C ARG A 111 4.68 -12.10 -18.22
N THR A 112 5.43 -13.02 -18.80
CA THR A 112 4.90 -14.24 -19.43
C THR A 112 4.48 -15.29 -18.40
N VAL A 113 5.09 -15.25 -17.21
CA VAL A 113 4.79 -16.15 -16.08
C VAL A 113 3.80 -15.49 -15.13
N PHE A 114 4.07 -14.25 -14.72
CA PHE A 114 3.24 -13.46 -13.82
C PHE A 114 2.29 -12.59 -14.62
N THR A 115 1.37 -13.25 -15.31
CA THR A 115 0.38 -12.61 -16.18
C THR A 115 -0.65 -11.81 -15.38
N GLN A 116 -1.45 -11.00 -16.09
CA GLN A 116 -2.59 -10.30 -15.53
C GLN A 116 -3.51 -11.21 -14.68
N GLN A 117 -3.81 -12.41 -15.17
CA GLN A 117 -4.70 -13.36 -14.49
C GLN A 117 -4.08 -13.92 -13.20
N VAL A 118 -2.78 -14.21 -13.22
CA VAL A 118 -2.02 -14.64 -12.04
C VAL A 118 -2.05 -13.56 -10.97
N LEU A 119 -1.76 -12.31 -11.35
CA LEU A 119 -1.77 -11.18 -10.43
C LEU A 119 -3.16 -10.94 -9.85
N ALA A 120 -4.20 -10.95 -10.67
CA ALA A 120 -5.58 -10.80 -10.20
C ALA A 120 -5.95 -11.89 -9.18
N LYS A 121 -5.60 -13.15 -9.47
CA LYS A 121 -5.85 -14.27 -8.56
C LYS A 121 -5.08 -14.13 -7.24
N ALA A 122 -3.80 -13.75 -7.28
CA ALA A 122 -2.99 -13.54 -6.09
C ALA A 122 -3.52 -12.37 -5.24
N LEU A 123 -3.85 -11.23 -5.86
CA LEU A 123 -4.45 -10.07 -5.17
C LEU A 123 -5.78 -10.44 -4.51
N ASN A 124 -6.64 -11.19 -5.19
CA ASN A 124 -7.92 -11.64 -4.65
C ASN A 124 -7.74 -12.62 -3.46
N GLN A 125 -6.71 -13.46 -3.49
CA GLN A 125 -6.39 -14.34 -2.35
C GLN A 125 -5.83 -13.54 -1.16
N MET A 126 -4.92 -12.60 -1.40
CA MET A 126 -4.24 -11.85 -0.33
C MET A 126 -5.16 -10.86 0.37
N VAL A 127 -6.12 -10.23 -0.33
CA VAL A 127 -7.04 -9.25 0.30
C VAL A 127 -7.91 -9.89 1.40
N ASP A 128 -8.14 -11.21 1.32
CA ASP A 128 -8.91 -11.97 2.30
C ASP A 128 -8.11 -12.40 3.52
N GLN A 129 -6.79 -12.43 3.42
CA GLN A 129 -5.93 -12.83 4.53
C GLN A 129 -6.12 -11.95 5.76
N THR A 130 -5.92 -12.57 6.91
CA THR A 130 -5.96 -11.93 8.24
C THR A 130 -4.77 -12.45 9.04
N PRO A 131 -3.76 -11.61 9.35
CA PRO A 131 -3.65 -10.19 8.99
C PRO A 131 -3.46 -9.97 7.48
N LEU A 132 -3.85 -8.79 6.98
CA LEU A 132 -3.61 -8.39 5.58
C LEU A 132 -2.10 -8.16 5.37
N PRO A 133 -1.48 -8.68 4.29
CA PRO A 133 -0.04 -8.55 4.07
C PRO A 133 0.43 -7.11 4.00
N LEU A 134 1.58 -6.83 4.61
CA LEU A 134 2.07 -5.46 4.76
C LEU A 134 2.39 -4.78 3.42
N LEU A 135 2.86 -5.56 2.45
CA LEU A 135 3.24 -5.07 1.12
C LEU A 135 2.07 -5.07 0.12
N PHE A 136 0.87 -5.47 0.54
CA PHE A 136 -0.29 -5.68 -0.35
C PHE A 136 -0.55 -4.49 -1.28
N MET A 137 -0.59 -3.26 -0.74
CA MET A 137 -0.87 -2.07 -1.55
C MET A 137 0.24 -1.75 -2.55
N ARG A 138 1.50 -2.11 -2.26
CA ARG A 138 2.61 -1.96 -3.21
C ARG A 138 2.35 -2.82 -4.45
N THR A 139 1.94 -4.07 -4.24
CA THR A 139 1.63 -5.03 -5.32
C THR A 139 0.38 -4.64 -6.09
N VAL A 140 -0.65 -4.08 -5.44
CA VAL A 140 -1.81 -3.50 -6.13
C VAL A 140 -1.37 -2.38 -7.09
N ILE A 141 -0.50 -1.48 -6.64
CA ILE A 141 0.00 -0.36 -7.47
C ILE A 141 0.84 -0.89 -8.63
N GLN A 142 1.78 -1.81 -8.38
CA GLN A 142 2.59 -2.43 -9.43
C GLN A 142 1.75 -3.20 -10.46
N ALA A 143 0.66 -3.85 -10.03
CA ALA A 143 -0.25 -4.55 -10.95
C ALA A 143 -0.99 -3.60 -11.88
N ILE A 144 -1.41 -2.43 -11.41
CA ILE A 144 -2.02 -1.40 -12.27
C ILE A 144 -0.98 -0.86 -13.27
N ASP A 145 0.24 -0.58 -12.81
CA ASP A 145 1.30 -0.03 -13.67
C ASP A 145 1.72 -1.03 -14.77
N ALA A 146 1.71 -2.33 -14.46
CA ALA A 146 2.04 -3.39 -15.40
C ALA A 146 0.85 -3.73 -16.33
N PHE A 147 -0.38 -3.70 -15.80
CA PHE A 147 -1.60 -4.13 -16.50
C PHE A 147 -2.76 -3.17 -16.20
N PRO A 148 -2.87 -2.03 -16.91
CA PRO A 148 -3.93 -1.02 -16.67
C PRO A 148 -5.36 -1.55 -16.83
N THR A 149 -5.55 -2.66 -17.54
CA THR A 149 -6.83 -3.36 -17.67
C THR A 149 -7.35 -3.94 -16.34
N LEU A 150 -6.55 -3.94 -15.27
CA LEU A 150 -6.97 -4.37 -13.93
C LEU A 150 -7.65 -3.28 -13.10
N VAL A 151 -7.76 -2.04 -13.58
CA VAL A 151 -8.28 -0.91 -12.77
C VAL A 151 -9.65 -1.22 -12.16
N ASP A 152 -10.61 -1.74 -12.93
CA ASP A 152 -11.96 -2.06 -12.42
C ASP A 152 -11.92 -3.14 -11.35
N PHE A 153 -11.19 -4.23 -11.60
CA PHE A 153 -10.94 -5.28 -10.59
C PHE A 153 -10.31 -4.70 -9.32
N VAL A 154 -9.34 -3.79 -9.46
CA VAL A 154 -8.72 -3.13 -8.31
C VAL A 154 -9.71 -2.25 -7.57
N MET A 155 -10.70 -1.62 -8.21
CA MET A 155 -11.72 -0.84 -7.49
C MET A 155 -12.59 -1.73 -6.57
N GLU A 156 -12.81 -2.99 -6.95
CA GLU A 156 -13.45 -4.00 -6.07
C GLU A 156 -12.56 -4.33 -4.87
N ILE A 157 -11.26 -4.55 -5.10
CA ILE A 157 -10.27 -4.77 -4.04
C ILE A 157 -10.21 -3.58 -3.08
N LEU A 158 -10.11 -2.34 -3.58
CA LEU A 158 -10.08 -1.14 -2.75
C LEU A 158 -11.38 -0.96 -1.96
N SER A 159 -12.54 -1.26 -2.56
CA SER A 159 -13.83 -1.26 -1.85
C SER A 159 -13.84 -2.25 -0.68
N LYS A 160 -13.27 -3.45 -0.87
CA LYS A 160 -13.13 -4.45 0.19
C LYS A 160 -12.19 -4.01 1.31
N LEU A 161 -11.12 -3.30 0.97
CA LEU A 161 -10.20 -2.69 1.95
C LEU A 161 -10.88 -1.60 2.80
N VAL A 162 -11.82 -0.83 2.23
CA VAL A 162 -12.65 0.11 3.00
C VAL A 162 -13.47 -0.65 4.04
N SER A 163 -14.13 -1.75 3.66
CA SER A 163 -14.87 -2.60 4.61
C SER A 163 -13.97 -3.21 5.69
N LYS A 164 -12.71 -3.54 5.35
CA LYS A 164 -11.68 -4.00 6.28
C LYS A 164 -11.03 -2.87 7.10
N GLN A 165 -11.51 -1.63 6.98
CA GLN A 165 -11.01 -0.46 7.71
C GLN A 165 -9.51 -0.21 7.52
N VAL A 166 -9.06 -0.20 6.26
CA VAL A 166 -7.64 -0.03 5.90
C VAL A 166 -6.95 1.18 6.55
N TRP A 167 -7.69 2.22 6.94
CA TRP A 167 -7.19 3.36 7.69
C TRP A 167 -6.64 3.02 9.09
N ARG A 168 -6.97 1.86 9.66
CA ARG A 168 -6.39 1.36 10.92
C ARG A 168 -5.00 0.72 10.73
N MET A 169 -4.54 0.59 9.49
CA MET A 169 -3.27 -0.03 9.13
C MET A 169 -2.38 1.02 8.45
N PRO A 170 -1.60 1.83 9.20
CA PRO A 170 -0.97 3.06 8.69
C PRO A 170 -0.14 2.87 7.40
N LYS A 171 0.71 1.83 7.35
CA LYS A 171 1.53 1.52 6.17
C LYS A 171 0.67 1.20 4.93
N LEU A 172 -0.43 0.45 5.11
CA LEU A 172 -1.38 0.13 4.04
C LEU A 172 -2.25 1.33 3.66
N TRP A 173 -2.62 2.17 4.63
CA TRP A 173 -3.40 3.38 4.37
C TRP A 173 -2.69 4.35 3.43
N VAL A 174 -1.37 4.52 3.59
CA VAL A 174 -0.56 5.34 2.67
C VAL A 174 -0.64 4.79 1.23
N GLY A 175 -0.45 3.48 1.08
CA GLY A 175 -0.56 2.82 -0.23
C GLY A 175 -1.96 2.93 -0.83
N PHE A 176 -3.00 2.75 -0.01
CA PHE A 176 -4.40 2.90 -0.43
C PHE A 176 -4.66 4.29 -1.01
N LEU A 177 -4.27 5.35 -0.31
CA LEU A 177 -4.46 6.72 -0.78
C LEU A 177 -3.65 7.03 -2.05
N LYS A 178 -2.42 6.49 -2.16
CA LYS A 178 -1.64 6.58 -3.41
C LYS A 178 -2.38 5.92 -4.59
N CYS A 179 -2.88 4.71 -4.39
CA CYS A 179 -3.63 3.98 -5.41
C CYS A 179 -4.92 4.72 -5.81
N VAL A 180 -5.67 5.24 -4.84
CA VAL A 180 -6.86 6.05 -5.11
C VAL A 180 -6.52 7.30 -5.92
N SER A 181 -5.41 7.98 -5.59
CA SER A 181 -5.00 9.19 -6.29
C SER A 181 -4.60 8.93 -7.75
N GLN A 182 -3.94 7.80 -8.04
CA GLN A 182 -3.48 7.48 -9.39
C GLN A 182 -4.60 6.93 -10.29
N THR A 183 -5.62 6.27 -9.74
CA THR A 183 -6.69 5.64 -10.52
C THR A 183 -7.94 6.50 -10.67
N ARG A 184 -7.84 7.82 -10.44
CA ARG A 184 -8.94 8.75 -10.71
C ARG A 184 -9.33 8.71 -12.20
N PRO A 185 -10.62 8.86 -12.54
CA PRO A 185 -11.77 9.05 -11.63
C PRO A 185 -12.38 7.75 -11.08
N HIS A 186 -11.92 6.58 -11.51
CA HIS A 186 -12.48 5.26 -11.13
C HIS A 186 -12.53 5.03 -9.62
N SER A 187 -11.63 5.67 -8.87
CA SER A 187 -11.55 5.58 -7.40
C SER A 187 -12.53 6.46 -6.64
N PHE A 188 -13.25 7.38 -7.28
CA PHE A 188 -14.19 8.27 -6.58
C PHE A 188 -15.33 7.53 -5.87
N PRO A 189 -15.99 6.52 -6.47
CA PRO A 189 -16.95 5.68 -5.73
C PRO A 189 -16.36 5.02 -4.49
N VAL A 190 -15.08 4.64 -4.52
CA VAL A 190 -14.40 4.03 -3.38
C VAL A 190 -14.18 5.06 -2.27
N LEU A 191 -13.72 6.27 -2.62
CA LEU A 191 -13.55 7.37 -1.65
C LEU A 191 -14.86 7.73 -0.94
N LEU A 192 -15.98 7.77 -1.68
CA LEU A 192 -17.29 8.10 -1.10
C LEU A 192 -17.84 7.01 -0.16
N LYS A 193 -17.23 5.80 -0.12
CA LYS A 193 -17.55 4.76 0.87
C LYS A 193 -16.81 4.94 2.20
N LEU A 194 -15.81 5.81 2.27
CA LEU A 194 -15.11 6.09 3.52
C LEU A 194 -16.05 6.80 4.50
N PRO A 195 -15.97 6.52 5.82
CA PRO A 195 -16.67 7.33 6.80
C PRO A 195 -16.15 8.78 6.79
N PRO A 196 -16.97 9.77 7.20
CA PRO A 196 -16.63 11.20 7.10
C PRO A 196 -15.23 11.58 7.65
N PRO A 197 -14.81 11.15 8.85
CA PRO A 197 -13.49 11.54 9.36
C PRO A 197 -12.33 10.93 8.56
N GLN A 198 -12.50 9.73 7.99
CA GLN A 198 -11.49 9.11 7.14
C GLN A 198 -11.44 9.77 5.76
N LEU A 199 -12.60 10.17 5.20
CA LEU A 199 -12.63 10.93 3.97
C LEU A 199 -11.94 12.29 4.14
N GLU A 200 -12.23 13.00 5.23
CA GLU A 200 -11.56 14.27 5.53
C GLU A 200 -10.05 14.10 5.69
N SER A 201 -9.61 13.07 6.44
CA SER A 201 -8.20 12.71 6.57
C SER A 201 -7.53 12.41 5.21
N ALA A 202 -8.21 11.67 4.33
CA ALA A 202 -7.73 11.39 2.98
C ALA A 202 -7.55 12.67 2.16
N LEU A 203 -8.54 13.57 2.19
CA LEU A 203 -8.52 14.84 1.45
C LEU A 203 -7.49 15.83 2.01
N ASN A 204 -7.22 15.81 3.31
CA ASN A 204 -6.15 16.63 3.90
C ASN A 204 -4.77 16.16 3.46
N LYS A 205 -4.57 14.84 3.29
CA LYS A 205 -3.29 14.29 2.83
C LYS A 205 -3.10 14.41 1.32
N TYR A 206 -4.19 14.32 0.54
CA TYR A 206 -4.18 14.45 -0.92
C TYR A 206 -5.18 15.53 -1.35
N ALA A 207 -4.83 16.80 -1.11
CA ALA A 207 -5.70 17.95 -1.38
C ALA A 207 -6.15 18.07 -2.83
N ASN A 208 -5.34 17.56 -3.77
CA ASN A 208 -5.66 17.52 -5.21
C ASN A 208 -6.83 16.58 -5.56
N LEU A 209 -7.33 15.76 -4.63
CA LEU A 209 -8.54 14.94 -4.81
C LEU A 209 -9.82 15.73 -4.57
N ARG A 210 -9.79 16.77 -3.74
CA ARG A 210 -10.99 17.44 -3.23
C ARG A 210 -11.85 18.03 -4.34
N GLY A 211 -11.25 18.85 -5.21
CA GLY A 211 -11.96 19.48 -6.32
C GLY A 211 -12.61 18.45 -7.26
N PRO A 212 -11.83 17.53 -7.86
CA PRO A 212 -12.37 16.50 -8.73
C PRO A 212 -13.43 15.60 -8.09
N LEU A 213 -13.25 15.23 -6.81
CA LEU A 213 -14.24 14.43 -6.08
C LEU A 213 -15.53 15.22 -5.81
N ALA A 214 -15.44 16.50 -5.46
CA ALA A 214 -16.60 17.37 -5.28
C ALA A 214 -17.37 17.56 -6.60
N THR A 215 -16.68 17.73 -7.72
CA THR A 215 -17.31 17.77 -9.06
C THR A 215 -18.04 16.47 -9.37
N TYR A 216 -17.41 15.32 -9.10
CA TYR A 216 -18.04 14.00 -9.27
C TYR A 216 -19.28 13.83 -8.39
N ALA A 217 -19.18 14.17 -7.09
CA ALA A 217 -20.28 14.07 -6.12
C ALA A 217 -21.45 15.03 -6.40
N SER A 218 -21.20 16.13 -7.11
CA SER A 218 -22.22 17.14 -7.43
C SER A 218 -23.11 16.76 -8.61
N GLN A 219 -22.80 15.67 -9.32
CA GLN A 219 -23.63 15.20 -10.44
C GLN A 219 -25.05 14.89 -9.94
N PRO A 220 -26.12 15.35 -10.63
CA PRO A 220 -27.50 15.24 -10.14
C PRO A 220 -27.95 13.83 -9.77
N SER A 221 -27.48 12.82 -10.51
CA SER A 221 -27.78 11.40 -10.26
C SER A 221 -27.14 10.84 -8.99
N LEU A 222 -26.02 11.41 -8.55
CA LEU A 222 -25.24 10.93 -7.42
C LEU A 222 -25.51 11.73 -6.14
N LYS A 223 -25.67 13.06 -6.28
CA LYS A 223 -25.80 13.98 -5.14
C LYS A 223 -26.94 13.59 -4.18
N SER A 224 -28.05 13.07 -4.72
CA SER A 224 -29.21 12.63 -3.93
C SER A 224 -28.97 11.35 -3.11
N SER A 225 -28.01 10.51 -3.52
CA SER A 225 -27.67 9.24 -2.87
C SER A 225 -26.54 9.38 -1.84
N ILE A 226 -25.79 10.50 -1.87
CA ILE A 226 -24.65 10.72 -0.99
C ILE A 226 -25.11 11.23 0.39
N PRO A 227 -24.67 10.63 1.50
CA PRO A 227 -25.01 11.10 2.84
C PRO A 227 -24.61 12.56 3.08
N ARG A 228 -25.45 13.31 3.81
CA ARG A 228 -25.21 14.73 4.10
C ARG A 228 -23.88 15.00 4.81
N SER A 229 -23.43 14.08 5.66
CA SER A 229 -22.14 14.15 6.35
C SER A 229 -20.95 14.10 5.37
N ILE A 230 -21.05 13.31 4.30
CA ILE A 230 -20.05 13.25 3.22
C ILE A 230 -20.09 14.53 2.38
N LEU A 231 -21.29 15.02 2.03
CA LEU A 231 -21.45 16.31 1.34
C LEU A 231 -20.85 17.46 2.15
N ALA A 232 -20.96 17.45 3.47
CA ALA A 232 -20.37 18.46 4.34
C ALA A 232 -18.83 18.44 4.27
N VAL A 233 -18.21 17.26 4.34
CA VAL A 233 -16.76 17.11 4.18
C VAL A 233 -16.29 17.65 2.82
N LEU A 234 -17.08 17.50 1.76
CA LEU A 234 -16.79 18.01 0.43
C LEU A 234 -17.07 19.52 0.25
N GLY A 235 -17.68 20.19 1.24
CA GLY A 235 -18.11 21.58 1.13
C GLY A 235 -19.36 21.77 0.26
N LEU A 236 -20.14 20.70 0.04
CA LEU A 236 -21.35 20.69 -0.77
C LEU A 236 -22.63 20.73 0.08
N ALA A 237 -22.51 20.71 1.41
CA ALA A 237 -23.64 20.82 2.33
C ALA A 237 -24.06 22.29 2.50
N ASN A 238 -24.63 22.92 1.47
CA ASN A 238 -25.72 23.91 1.53
C ASN A 238 -25.92 24.66 0.22
N GLU A 239 -27.07 24.41 -0.43
CA GLU A 239 -27.89 25.39 -1.16
C GLU A 239 -29.36 25.19 -0.75
N SER A 240 -29.65 25.09 0.55
CA SER A 240 -31.02 24.80 1.02
C SER A 240 -31.39 25.51 2.32
N HIS A 241 -30.87 26.71 2.56
CA HIS A 241 -31.37 27.66 3.58
C HIS A 241 -30.91 29.08 3.20
N MET A 242 -31.54 29.65 2.16
CA MET A 242 -31.53 31.10 1.88
C MET A 242 -32.87 31.48 1.22
N GLN A 243 -33.96 30.96 1.80
CA GLN A 243 -35.31 31.48 1.56
C GLN A 243 -36.04 31.58 2.90
N GLN A 244 -36.37 32.83 3.22
CA GLN A 244 -37.22 33.33 4.31
C GLN A 244 -36.63 33.34 5.74
N LEU A 245 -35.88 34.41 6.04
CA LEU A 245 -36.19 35.18 7.25
C LEU A 245 -36.41 36.64 6.85
N HIS A 246 -37.67 37.02 6.91
CA HIS A 246 -38.17 38.38 6.75
C HIS A 246 -37.71 39.25 7.93
N ILE A 247 -37.38 40.50 7.62
CA ILE A 247 -36.82 41.54 8.48
C ILE A 247 -37.74 41.89 9.66
N SER A 248 -37.15 42.14 10.85
CA SER A 248 -37.60 43.15 11.83
C SER A 248 -36.48 43.51 12.84
N SER A 249 -35.73 44.57 12.50
CA SER A 249 -35.30 45.74 13.31
C SER A 249 -34.70 45.65 14.75
N LEU A 250 -33.43 46.07 14.84
CA LEU A 250 -32.76 47.05 15.77
C LEU A 250 -32.81 46.89 17.32
N ASN A 251 -31.67 46.64 18.00
CA ASN A 251 -30.72 47.66 18.52
C ASN A 251 -29.47 47.05 19.28
N PRO A 252 -28.38 47.82 19.52
CA PRO A 252 -27.02 47.31 19.81
C PRO A 252 -26.43 47.68 21.20
N SER A 253 -25.46 46.90 21.72
CA SER A 253 -24.29 47.33 22.55
C SER A 253 -23.31 46.14 22.72
N ASP A 254 -22.03 46.23 22.28
CA ASP A 254 -20.80 46.42 23.10
C ASP A 254 -20.24 45.11 23.72
N THR A 255 -18.96 44.70 23.69
CA THR A 255 -17.61 45.25 23.42
C THR A 255 -16.63 44.08 23.13
N ALA A 256 -15.47 44.38 22.53
CA ALA A 256 -14.43 43.49 22.00
C ALA A 256 -13.35 42.95 22.98
N ALA A 257 -12.40 42.18 22.39
CA ALA A 257 -11.07 41.70 22.84
C ALA A 257 -11.05 40.28 23.48
N GLY A 258 -10.13 39.34 23.17
CA GLY A 258 -8.91 39.29 22.37
C GLY A 258 -8.27 37.87 22.51
N ASN A 259 -7.44 37.46 21.55
CA ASN A 259 -6.90 36.10 21.32
C ASN A 259 -5.67 35.68 22.17
N ILE A 260 -5.23 34.41 21.93
CA ILE A 260 -3.89 33.76 22.07
C ILE A 260 -3.57 33.20 23.49
N ALA A 261 -3.01 32.01 23.79
CA ALA A 261 -2.25 30.90 23.17
C ALA A 261 -2.66 29.58 23.91
N GLU A 262 -2.28 28.33 23.59
CA GLU A 262 -0.93 27.83 23.30
C GLU A 262 -0.99 26.38 22.77
N ALA A 263 -0.04 26.09 21.89
CA ALA A 263 0.16 24.82 21.22
C ALA A 263 1.18 23.98 21.98
N THR A 264 0.91 22.69 22.19
CA THR A 264 1.99 21.71 22.32
C THR A 264 1.48 20.35 21.86
N ASN A 265 2.01 19.88 20.73
CA ASN A 265 2.32 18.47 20.39
C ASN A 265 2.24 18.29 18.86
N ARG A 266 3.24 18.83 18.13
CA ARG A 266 3.39 18.64 16.68
C ARG A 266 4.78 18.16 16.24
N SER A 267 5.63 17.76 17.19
CA SER A 267 7.04 17.46 16.91
C SER A 267 7.31 15.98 16.62
N GLY A 268 6.38 15.07 16.96
CA GLY A 268 6.58 13.62 16.76
C GLY A 268 6.17 13.08 15.38
N ILE A 269 5.24 13.73 14.68
CA ILE A 269 4.63 13.20 13.44
C ILE A 269 5.47 13.54 12.19
N LEU A 270 6.28 14.60 12.25
CA LEU A 270 7.10 15.05 11.13
C LEU A 270 8.32 14.14 10.86
N VAL A 271 8.85 13.47 11.88
CA VAL A 271 10.06 12.64 11.74
C VAL A 271 9.73 11.25 11.17
N GLU A 272 8.60 10.64 11.54
CA GLU A 272 8.14 9.38 10.93
C GLU A 272 7.65 9.56 9.49
N GLY A 273 7.12 10.73 9.14
CA GLY A 273 6.73 11.06 7.76
C GLY A 273 7.92 11.18 6.80
N LEU A 274 9.03 11.77 7.26
CA LEU A 274 10.24 11.98 6.45
C LEU A 274 11.04 10.70 6.18
N ILE A 275 10.96 9.71 7.07
CA ILE A 275 11.64 8.41 6.90
C ILE A 275 10.90 7.56 5.84
N LEU A 276 9.56 7.61 5.82
CA LEU A 276 8.76 6.91 4.81
C LEU A 276 8.82 7.58 3.43
N GLU A 277 8.93 8.91 3.35
CA GLU A 277 9.12 9.61 2.07
C GLU A 277 10.48 9.30 1.43
N LYS A 278 11.54 9.13 2.23
CA LYS A 278 12.88 8.81 1.71
C LYS A 278 13.00 7.37 1.20
N GLU A 279 12.44 6.39 1.90
CA GLU A 279 12.40 5.00 1.39
C GLU A 279 11.52 4.87 0.14
N MET A 280 10.46 5.70 0.04
CA MET A 280 9.65 5.76 -1.17
C MET A 280 10.41 6.44 -2.32
N ALA A 281 11.09 7.57 -2.13
CA ALA A 281 11.74 8.32 -3.21
C ALA A 281 12.74 7.53 -4.07
N VAL A 282 13.44 6.54 -3.48
CA VAL A 282 14.37 5.66 -4.21
C VAL A 282 13.66 4.80 -5.26
N SER A 283 12.37 4.48 -5.05
CA SER A 283 11.54 3.73 -6.00
C SER A 283 10.89 4.61 -7.09
N TRP A 284 11.08 5.93 -7.08
CA TRP A 284 10.38 6.89 -7.95
C TRP A 284 11.25 7.45 -9.08
N CYS A 285 12.56 7.16 -9.09
CA CYS A 285 13.45 7.59 -10.17
C CYS A 285 12.94 7.19 -11.58
N PRO A 286 12.41 5.98 -11.82
CA PRO A 286 11.86 5.63 -13.13
C PRO A 286 10.54 6.35 -13.47
N PHE A 287 9.76 6.76 -12.46
CA PHE A 287 8.43 7.34 -12.64
C PHE A 287 8.49 8.85 -12.95
N LEU A 288 9.42 9.60 -12.35
CA LEU A 288 9.67 11.00 -12.70
C LEU A 288 10.24 11.17 -14.11
N VAL A 289 11.04 10.20 -14.58
CA VAL A 289 11.55 10.17 -15.96
C VAL A 289 10.40 10.03 -16.96
N ARG A 290 9.48 9.08 -16.74
CA ARG A 290 8.30 8.89 -17.61
C ARG A 290 7.32 10.06 -17.63
N LEU A 291 7.17 10.79 -16.52
CA LEU A 291 6.31 11.97 -16.45
C LEU A 291 6.93 13.18 -17.16
N ASN A 292 8.26 13.28 -17.18
CA ASN A 292 8.99 14.33 -17.90
C ASN A 292 9.00 14.10 -19.42
N ASP A 293 8.97 12.84 -19.86
CA ASP A 293 8.88 12.47 -21.28
C ASP A 293 7.46 12.59 -21.87
N LEU A 294 6.44 12.75 -21.03
CA LEU A 294 5.04 13.01 -21.45
C LEU A 294 4.69 14.51 -21.45
N VAL A 295 5.61 15.37 -21.00
CA VAL A 295 5.45 16.84 -20.91
C VAL A 295 6.41 17.55 -21.88
N LYS A 296 7.13 16.81 -22.73
CA LYS A 296 7.91 17.33 -23.86
C LYS A 296 7.35 16.78 -25.16
#